data_AF-A0A9D9LF57-F1
#
_entry.id   AF-A0A9D9LF57-F1
#
_cell.length_a   1.000
_cell.length_b   1.000
_cell.length_c   1.000
_cell.angle_alpha   90.00
_cell.angle_beta   90.00
_cell.angle_gamma   90.00
#
_symmetry.space_group_name_H-M   'P 1'
#
loop_
_entity.id
_entity.type
_entity.pdbx_description
1 polymer ?
#
loop_
_entity_poly.entity_id
_entity_poly.type
_entity_poly.pdbx_seq_one_letter_code
_entity_poly.pdbx_strand_id
1 'polypeptide(L)'
;SFRRSRLAWDVQDREPHAWLWQYYRALLAMRRRYPALAVGGKRRLRAQVKDVKILVVLRRAFAGATALVVLNFAPDVRSVPLRLPAGRWRRVLDSGEERYGGPGPQTPRLLSVSRRHNTRVHMAPWGVAIFLRTDATHSRP
;
A
#
# COMPACT_ATOMS: atom_id res chain seq x y z
N SER A 1 -23.60 -19.68 24.47
CA SER A 1 -24.36 -18.46 24.84
C SER A 1 -24.08 -17.35 23.84
N PHE A 2 -25.09 -16.55 23.47
CA PHE A 2 -25.00 -15.45 22.47
C PHE A 2 -24.04 -14.30 22.89
N ARG A 3 -23.63 -14.25 24.16
CA ARG A 3 -22.74 -13.20 24.70
C ARG A 3 -21.36 -13.15 24.02
N ARG A 4 -20.84 -14.27 23.52
CA ARG A 4 -19.56 -14.33 22.76
C ARG A 4 -19.68 -13.83 21.31
N SER A 5 -20.90 -13.59 20.81
CA SER A 5 -21.17 -13.08 19.46
C SER A 5 -21.52 -11.59 19.43
N ARG A 6 -21.46 -10.90 20.58
CA ARG A 6 -21.65 -9.45 20.67
C ARG A 6 -20.30 -8.76 20.47
N LEU A 7 -20.29 -7.66 19.71
CA LEU A 7 -19.09 -6.86 19.55
C LEU A 7 -18.67 -6.26 20.91
N ALA A 8 -17.42 -6.49 21.30
CA ALA A 8 -16.81 -5.88 22.48
C ALA A 8 -16.36 -4.46 22.13
N TRP A 9 -17.25 -3.48 22.30
CA TRP A 9 -16.94 -2.08 21.96
C TRP A 9 -15.90 -1.44 22.90
N ASP A 10 -15.77 -1.98 24.11
CA ASP A 10 -14.87 -1.54 25.17
C ASP A 10 -13.38 -1.80 24.87
N VAL A 11 -13.06 -2.67 23.92
CA VAL A 11 -11.67 -2.95 23.53
C VAL A 11 -11.17 -2.05 22.40
N GLN A 12 -12.04 -1.27 21.74
CA GLN A 12 -11.68 -0.51 20.53
C GLN A 12 -10.57 0.53 20.76
N ASP A 13 -10.52 1.12 21.95
CA ASP A 13 -9.53 2.14 22.32
C ASP A 13 -8.27 1.56 22.97
N ARG A 14 -8.21 0.23 23.12
CA ARG A 14 -7.03 -0.48 23.65
C ARG A 14 -6.18 -1.02 22.52
N GLU A 15 -4.87 -1.01 22.70
CA GLU A 15 -3.96 -1.71 21.80
C GLU A 15 -4.21 -3.24 21.92
N PRO A 16 -4.16 -4.01 20.82
CA PRO A 16 -3.83 -3.61 19.44
C PRO A 16 -5.04 -3.14 18.60
N HIS A 17 -6.25 -3.12 19.15
CA HIS A 17 -7.47 -2.77 18.41
C HIS A 17 -7.46 -1.33 17.92
N ALA A 18 -6.95 -0.40 18.72
CA ALA A 18 -6.80 1.00 18.33
C ALA A 18 -5.89 1.15 17.10
N TRP A 19 -4.79 0.41 17.02
CA TRP A 19 -3.89 0.40 15.86
C TRP A 19 -4.58 -0.12 14.60
N LEU A 20 -5.30 -1.23 14.72
CA LEU A 20 -6.05 -1.81 13.61
C LEU A 20 -7.16 -0.85 13.14
N TRP A 21 -7.86 -0.20 14.08
CA TRP A 21 -8.85 0.82 13.79
C TRP A 21 -8.26 2.00 13.02
N GLN A 22 -7.11 2.53 13.46
CA GLN A 22 -6.39 3.59 12.75
C GLN A 22 -5.98 3.15 11.34
N TYR A 23 -5.50 1.92 11.18
CA TYR A 23 -5.13 1.33 9.90
C TYR A 23 -6.31 1.28 8.91
N TYR A 24 -7.46 0.75 9.34
CA TYR A 24 -8.66 0.71 8.49
C TYR A 24 -9.20 2.09 8.17
N ARG A 25 -9.20 3.02 9.13
CA ARG A 25 -9.59 4.43 8.87
C ARG A 25 -8.69 5.06 7.80
N ALA A 26 -7.38 4.84 7.86
CA ALA A 26 -6.44 5.33 6.85
C ALA A 26 -6.73 4.74 5.47
N LEU A 27 -6.94 3.41 5.37
CA LEU A 27 -7.29 2.75 4.11
C LEU A 27 -8.60 3.30 3.50
N LEU A 28 -9.63 3.49 4.31
CA LEU A 28 -10.92 4.04 3.86
C LEU A 28 -10.78 5.50 3.42
N ALA A 29 -10.03 6.33 4.16
CA ALA A 29 -9.75 7.70 3.78
C ALA A 29 -8.98 7.77 2.44
N MET A 30 -7.97 6.92 2.27
CA MET A 30 -7.21 6.84 1.02
C MET A 30 -8.06 6.38 -0.16
N ARG A 31 -8.96 5.40 0.04
CA ARG A 31 -9.88 4.91 -1.00
C ARG A 31 -10.81 6.03 -1.50
N ARG A 32 -11.21 6.96 -0.62
CA ARG A 32 -12.01 8.14 -0.97
C ARG A 32 -11.18 9.23 -1.63
N ARG A 33 -9.95 9.45 -1.13
CA ARG A 33 -9.07 10.54 -1.58
C ARG A 33 -8.40 10.29 -2.92
N TYR A 34 -8.03 9.04 -3.22
CA TYR A 34 -7.20 8.72 -4.37
C TYR A 34 -7.97 7.90 -5.42
N PRO A 35 -8.24 8.47 -6.61
CA PRO A 35 -8.96 7.76 -7.68
C PRO A 35 -8.32 6.42 -8.07
N ALA A 36 -6.98 6.34 -8.03
CA ALA A 36 -6.24 5.11 -8.32
C ALA A 36 -6.47 3.98 -7.28
N LEU A 37 -7.05 4.29 -6.12
CA LEU A 37 -7.43 3.34 -5.06
C LEU A 37 -8.96 3.17 -4.90
N ALA A 38 -9.77 3.99 -5.57
CA ALA A 38 -11.25 3.93 -5.53
C ALA A 38 -11.82 2.70 -6.27
N VAL A 39 -13.13 2.49 -6.30
CA VAL A 39 -13.71 1.37 -7.08
C VAL A 39 -13.48 1.62 -8.57
N GLY A 40 -12.99 0.61 -9.28
CA GLY A 40 -12.69 0.72 -10.71
C GLY A 40 -12.36 -0.65 -11.28
N GLY A 41 -12.81 -0.91 -12.50
CA GLY A 41 -12.80 -2.23 -13.11
C GLY A 41 -11.40 -2.84 -13.27
N LYS A 42 -11.35 -4.18 -13.33
CA LYS A 42 -10.13 -4.99 -13.41
C LYS A 42 -9.21 -4.63 -14.60
N ARG A 43 -9.75 -4.01 -15.67
CA ARG A 43 -9.01 -3.68 -16.91
C ARG A 43 -7.80 -2.76 -16.70
N ARG A 44 -7.77 -1.95 -15.62
CA ARG A 44 -6.65 -1.03 -15.32
C ARG A 44 -5.79 -1.48 -14.14
N LEU A 45 -5.92 -2.73 -13.73
CA LEU A 45 -5.15 -3.37 -12.67
C LEU A 45 -4.23 -4.42 -13.29
N ARG A 46 -2.94 -4.39 -12.92
CA ARG A 46 -1.98 -5.46 -13.22
C ARG A 46 -1.46 -6.01 -11.90
N ALA A 47 -1.72 -7.27 -11.62
CA ALA A 47 -1.16 -7.99 -10.48
C ALA A 47 -0.04 -8.90 -10.97
N GLN A 48 1.06 -8.96 -10.21
CA GLN A 48 2.20 -9.81 -10.47
C GLN A 48 2.60 -10.49 -9.16
N VAL A 49 2.58 -11.81 -9.17
CA VAL A 49 3.24 -12.62 -8.15
C VAL A 49 4.73 -12.59 -8.47
N LYS A 50 5.56 -12.03 -7.58
CA LYS A 50 7.03 -11.98 -7.77
C LYS A 50 7.72 -13.23 -7.23
N ASP A 51 7.09 -13.83 -6.23
CA ASP A 51 7.42 -15.11 -5.60
C ASP A 51 6.13 -15.58 -4.87
N VAL A 52 6.09 -16.81 -4.37
CA VAL A 52 4.94 -17.45 -3.69
C VAL A 52 4.31 -16.56 -2.60
N LYS A 53 5.09 -15.69 -1.97
CA LYS A 53 4.64 -14.82 -0.88
C LYS A 53 4.61 -13.32 -1.23
N ILE A 54 4.98 -12.91 -2.45
CA ILE A 54 5.03 -11.48 -2.81
C ILE A 54 4.02 -11.17 -3.91
N LEU A 55 3.08 -10.28 -3.60
CA LEU A 55 2.12 -9.75 -4.56
C LEU A 55 2.40 -8.26 -4.81
N VAL A 56 2.62 -7.92 -6.09
CA VAL A 56 2.75 -6.53 -6.54
C VAL A 56 1.54 -6.20 -7.40
N VAL A 57 0.83 -5.14 -7.05
CA VAL A 57 -0.33 -4.65 -7.79
C VAL A 57 -0.05 -3.24 -8.28
N LEU A 58 -0.09 -3.05 -9.59
CA LEU A 58 -0.02 -1.76 -10.25
C LEU A 58 -1.41 -1.40 -10.77
N ARG A 59 -1.93 -0.25 -10.34
CA ARG A 59 -3.27 0.19 -10.72
C ARG A 59 -3.26 1.59 -11.30
N ARG A 60 -3.88 1.75 -12.46
CA ARG A 60 -4.02 3.04 -13.16
C ARG A 60 -5.47 3.51 -13.07
N ALA A 61 -5.69 4.76 -12.68
CA ALA A 61 -6.98 5.42 -12.79
C ALA A 61 -7.12 6.16 -14.12
N PHE A 62 -8.31 6.73 -14.34
CA PHE A 62 -8.52 7.75 -15.36
C PHE A 62 -7.71 9.02 -15.01
N ALA A 63 -7.32 9.81 -16.02
CA ALA A 63 -6.46 10.99 -15.88
C ALA A 63 -5.02 10.74 -15.36
N GLY A 64 -4.48 9.54 -15.54
CA GLY A 64 -3.04 9.27 -15.35
C GLY A 64 -2.58 8.97 -13.92
N ALA A 65 -3.45 9.17 -12.91
CA ALA A 65 -3.16 8.78 -11.53
C ALA A 65 -2.84 7.28 -11.45
N THR A 66 -1.72 6.94 -10.81
CA THR A 66 -1.25 5.55 -10.73
C THR A 66 -0.84 5.21 -9.30
N ALA A 67 -1.31 4.06 -8.82
CA ALA A 67 -0.99 3.49 -7.52
C ALA A 67 -0.19 2.20 -7.70
N LEU A 68 0.75 1.98 -6.79
CA LEU A 68 1.46 0.74 -6.59
C LEU A 68 1.14 0.22 -5.20
N VAL A 69 0.79 -1.05 -5.09
CA VAL A 69 0.65 -1.78 -3.84
C VAL A 69 1.63 -2.94 -3.85
N VAL A 70 2.39 -3.09 -2.77
CA VAL A 70 3.29 -4.22 -2.56
C VAL A 70 2.85 -4.92 -1.27
N LEU A 71 2.61 -6.22 -1.35
CA LEU A 71 2.22 -7.05 -0.21
C LEU A 71 3.25 -8.15 -0.03
N ASN A 72 3.78 -8.25 1.19
CA ASN A 72 4.62 -9.36 1.64
C ASN A 72 3.78 -10.26 2.54
N PHE A 73 3.55 -11.50 2.12
CA PHE A 73 2.89 -12.56 2.89
C PHE A 73 3.89 -13.55 3.49
N ALA A 74 5.18 -13.19 3.57
CA ALA A 74 6.20 -13.97 4.22
C ALA A 74 6.40 -13.49 5.67
N PRO A 75 6.83 -14.38 6.58
CA PRO A 75 7.20 -14.02 7.95
C PRO A 75 8.55 -13.30 8.06
N ASP A 76 9.23 -13.08 6.94
CA ASP A 76 10.56 -12.49 6.88
C ASP A 76 10.61 -11.24 5.98
N VAL A 77 11.65 -10.42 6.16
CA VAL A 77 11.88 -9.20 5.36
C VAL A 77 12.21 -9.60 3.92
N ARG A 78 11.54 -8.96 2.94
CA ARG A 78 11.75 -9.25 1.52
C ARG A 78 12.20 -8.02 0.75
N SER A 79 13.30 -8.16 0.00
CA SER A 79 13.70 -7.17 -0.99
C SER A 79 13.01 -7.48 -2.33
N VAL A 80 12.05 -6.65 -2.71
CA VAL A 80 11.16 -6.88 -3.87
C VAL A 80 11.64 -6.08 -5.09
N PRO A 81 12.02 -6.71 -6.21
CA PRO A 81 12.32 -6.00 -7.46
C PRO A 81 11.05 -5.51 -8.15
N LEU A 82 11.04 -4.23 -8.52
CA LEU A 82 9.89 -3.53 -9.08
C LEU A 82 10.18 -3.07 -10.51
N ARG A 83 9.31 -3.45 -11.44
CA ARG A 83 9.29 -2.96 -12.83
C ARG A 83 8.16 -1.96 -12.97
N LEU A 84 8.46 -0.67 -12.77
CA LEU A 84 7.47 0.41 -12.74
C LEU A 84 7.72 1.40 -13.89
N PRO A 85 6.70 2.15 -14.32
CA PRO A 85 6.90 3.34 -15.14
C PRO A 85 7.87 4.32 -14.48
N ALA A 86 8.73 4.94 -15.29
CA ALA A 86 9.66 5.97 -14.84
C ALA A 86 8.92 7.16 -14.20
N GLY A 87 9.58 7.82 -13.25
CA GLY A 87 9.05 8.94 -12.49
C GLY A 87 9.14 8.70 -10.99
N ARG A 88 8.60 9.65 -10.24
CA ARG A 88 8.61 9.68 -8.78
C ARG A 88 7.35 9.04 -8.21
N TRP A 89 7.55 8.23 -7.18
CA TRP A 89 6.49 7.54 -6.46
C TRP A 89 6.61 7.86 -4.98
N ARG A 90 5.60 8.51 -4.42
CA ARG A 90 5.54 8.85 -3.01
C ARG A 90 4.81 7.76 -2.25
N ARG A 91 5.38 7.29 -1.16
CA ARG A 91 4.70 6.40 -0.24
C ARG A 91 3.56 7.13 0.46
N VAL A 92 2.37 6.53 0.47
CA VAL A 92 1.19 7.06 1.19
C VAL A 92 0.78 6.19 2.37
N LEU A 93 1.23 4.93 2.40
CA LEU A 93 1.06 4.04 3.54
C LEU A 93 2.20 3.01 3.57
N ASP A 94 2.68 2.71 4.78
CA ASP A 94 3.42 1.50 5.15
C ASP A 94 2.70 0.91 6.39
N SER A 95 2.35 -0.37 6.35
CA SER A 95 1.68 -1.02 7.48
C SER A 95 2.58 -1.16 8.70
N GLY A 96 3.90 -1.01 8.54
CA GLY A 96 4.87 -1.01 9.63
C GLY A 96 4.98 0.32 10.38
N GLU A 97 4.26 1.38 10.00
CA GLU A 97 4.28 2.66 10.74
C GLU A 97 3.83 2.50 12.19
N GLU A 98 4.38 3.32 13.08
CA GLU A 98 4.16 3.27 14.53
C GLU A 98 2.69 3.50 14.90
N ARG A 99 1.99 4.35 14.15
CA ARG A 99 0.53 4.58 14.30
C ARG A 99 -0.33 3.33 14.04
N TYR A 100 0.24 2.29 13.45
CA TYR A 100 -0.38 0.99 13.22
C TYR A 100 0.23 -0.11 14.09
N GLY A 101 1.00 0.24 15.12
CA GLY A 101 1.64 -0.70 16.04
C GLY A 101 2.90 -1.37 15.49
N GLY A 102 3.44 -0.88 14.37
CA GLY A 102 4.68 -1.39 13.79
C GLY A 102 5.93 -0.70 14.34
N PRO A 103 7.13 -1.24 14.09
CA PRO A 103 8.40 -0.70 14.56
C PRO A 103 8.89 0.52 13.77
N GLY A 104 8.08 1.03 12.85
CA GLY A 104 8.43 2.06 11.89
C GLY A 104 8.48 1.51 10.45
N PRO A 105 8.35 2.41 9.46
CA PRO A 105 8.29 2.01 8.06
C PRO A 105 9.65 1.54 7.52
N GLN A 106 9.69 0.38 6.86
CA GLN A 106 10.91 -0.15 6.22
C GLN A 106 11.09 0.28 4.77
N THR A 107 10.03 0.82 4.17
CA THR A 107 10.07 1.32 2.79
C THR A 107 10.62 2.75 2.73
N PRO A 108 11.17 3.21 1.60
CA PRO A 108 11.54 4.61 1.43
C PRO A 108 10.30 5.49 1.27
N ARG A 109 10.38 6.76 1.71
CA ARG A 109 9.30 7.74 1.52
C ARG A 109 9.05 8.09 0.05
N LEU A 110 10.09 7.99 -0.78
CA LEU A 110 10.08 8.34 -2.19
C LEU A 110 10.89 7.30 -2.99
N LEU A 111 10.32 6.81 -4.08
CA LEU A 111 11.03 6.01 -5.08
C LEU A 111 11.21 6.83 -6.35
N SER A 112 12.44 6.93 -6.82
CA SER A 112 12.77 7.52 -8.12
C SER A 112 13.03 6.40 -9.11
N VAL A 113 12.06 6.13 -9.98
CA VAL A 113 12.17 5.07 -10.99
C VAL A 113 12.70 5.66 -12.28
N SER A 114 13.76 5.07 -12.82
CA SER A 114 14.30 5.41 -14.14
C SER A 114 14.39 4.16 -15.01
N ARG A 115 14.47 4.33 -16.33
CA ARG A 115 14.59 3.20 -17.27
C ARG A 115 15.90 2.40 -17.14
N ARG A 116 16.93 2.99 -16.50
CA ARG A 116 18.28 2.42 -16.42
C ARG A 116 18.57 1.69 -15.10
N HIS A 117 17.73 1.88 -14.07
CA HIS A 117 18.01 1.35 -12.73
C HIS A 117 16.94 0.35 -12.29
N ASN A 118 17.39 -0.77 -11.72
CA ASN A 118 16.49 -1.73 -11.11
C ASN A 118 16.00 -1.20 -9.76
N THR A 119 14.72 -0.85 -9.67
CA THR A 119 14.13 -0.35 -8.42
C THR A 119 13.80 -1.52 -7.51
N ARG A 120 14.18 -1.42 -6.23
CA ARG A 120 13.85 -2.42 -5.20
C ARG A 120 13.23 -1.74 -3.99
N VAL A 121 12.36 -2.46 -3.30
CA VAL A 121 11.75 -2.03 -2.03
C VAL A 121 11.91 -3.12 -0.99
N HIS A 122 12.33 -2.75 0.21
CA HIS A 122 12.38 -3.64 1.36
C HIS A 122 11.03 -3.64 2.06
N MET A 123 10.42 -4.81 2.18
CA MET A 123 9.12 -5.02 2.78
C MET A 123 9.30 -5.76 4.11
N ALA A 124 8.67 -5.23 5.17
CA ALA A 124 8.58 -5.91 6.46
C ALA A 124 7.84 -7.25 6.34
N PRO A 125 8.04 -8.19 7.29
CA PRO A 125 7.19 -9.37 7.44
C PRO A 125 5.71 -8.99 7.43
N TRP A 126 4.89 -9.74 6.70
CA TRP A 126 3.44 -9.50 6.63
C TRP A 126 3.05 -8.07 6.17
N GLY A 127 4.01 -7.33 5.61
CA GLY A 127 3.90 -5.89 5.40
C GLY A 127 3.17 -5.50 4.11
N VAL A 128 2.51 -4.35 4.16
CA VAL A 128 1.85 -3.71 3.01
C VAL A 128 2.38 -2.31 2.84
N ALA A 129 2.72 -1.95 1.60
CA ALA A 129 3.12 -0.60 1.24
C ALA A 129 2.35 -0.11 0.03
N ILE A 130 1.92 1.16 0.07
CA ILE A 130 1.19 1.81 -1.01
C ILE A 130 1.95 3.07 -1.43
N PHE A 131 2.18 3.19 -2.74
CA PHE A 131 2.80 4.36 -3.36
C PHE A 131 1.88 4.95 -4.41
N LEU A 132 1.94 6.27 -4.57
CA LEU A 132 1.30 6.99 -5.66
C LEU A 132 2.34 7.66 -6.53
N ARG A 133 2.18 7.58 -7.84
CA ARG A 133 3.01 8.31 -8.79
C ARG A 133 2.68 9.80 -8.71
N THR A 134 3.68 10.65 -8.50
CA THR A 134 3.51 12.11 -8.39
C THR A 134 3.57 12.81 -9.75
N ASP A 135 4.18 12.15 -10.74
CA ASP A 135 4.43 12.74 -12.05
C ASP A 135 3.36 12.26 -13.03
N ALA A 136 2.13 12.71 -12.81
CA ALA A 136 1.15 12.77 -13.88
C ALA A 136 1.31 14.16 -14.51
N THR A 137 2.06 14.21 -15.61
CA THR A 137 2.08 15.35 -16.51
C THR A 137 0.65 15.82 -16.74
N HIS A 138 0.33 17.03 -16.29
CA HIS A 138 -0.71 17.83 -16.90
C HIS A 138 -0.27 18.07 -18.35
N SER A 139 -0.65 17.18 -19.26
CA SER A 139 -0.94 17.62 -20.63
C SER A 139 -2.34 18.23 -20.57
N ARG A 140 -2.41 19.53 -20.24
CA ARG A 140 -3.57 20.33 -20.60
C ARG A 140 -3.40 20.76 -22.07
N PRO A 141 -4.51 20.81 -22.83
CA PRO A 141 -4.51 21.07 -24.27
C PRO A 141 -3.94 22.44 -24.63
#